data_AF-A0A3S4IWP0-F1
#
_entry.id   AF-A0A3S4IWP0-F1
#
_cell.length_a   1.000
_cell.length_b   1.000
_cell.length_c   1.000
_cell.angle_alpha   90.00
_cell.angle_beta   90.00
_cell.angle_gamma   90.00
#
_symmetry.space_group_name_H-M   'P 1'
#
loop_
_entity.id
_entity.type
_entity.pdbx_description
1 polymer ?
#
loop_
_entity_poly.entity_id
_entity_poly.type
_entity_poly.pdbx_seq_one_letter_code
_entity_poly.pdbx_strand_id
1 'polypeptide(L)'
;MQLELGDKYRGQFFTPWDVGIMMARMQLGNVADNFADKPFITLAEPACGAGCMVLAFATVLRDAGYSPHRYLWVSATDIDPLAAGMAYIQLTLWWSAR
;
A
#
# COMPACT_ATOMS: atom_id res chain seq x y z
N MET A 1 9.05 -12.38 -0.01
CA MET A 1 9.64 -12.39 1.34
C MET A 1 11.10 -12.79 1.23
N GLN A 2 12.02 -11.83 1.05
CA GLN A 2 13.45 -12.16 0.90
C GLN A 2 14.19 -12.26 2.24
N LEU A 3 13.67 -11.57 3.27
CA LEU A 3 14.31 -11.46 4.59
C LEU A 3 13.69 -12.38 5.66
N GLU A 4 12.63 -13.12 5.32
CA GLU A 4 11.94 -14.07 6.23
C GLU A 4 11.57 -13.49 7.61
N LEU A 5 11.27 -12.19 7.69
CA LEU A 5 10.93 -11.47 8.94
C LEU A 5 9.52 -11.79 9.47
N GLY A 6 8.91 -12.90 9.03
CA GLY A 6 7.55 -13.26 9.38
C GLY A 6 7.46 -14.03 10.70
N ASP A 7 6.58 -13.58 11.60
CA ASP A 7 6.28 -14.32 12.84
C ASP A 7 5.18 -15.37 12.60
N LYS A 8 5.62 -16.57 12.19
CA LYS A 8 4.74 -17.72 11.95
C LYS A 8 3.98 -18.18 13.19
N TYR A 9 4.54 -17.97 14.39
CA TYR A 9 3.90 -18.38 15.65
C TYR A 9 2.73 -17.47 16.02
N ARG A 10 2.73 -16.22 15.53
CA ARG A 10 1.62 -15.27 15.69
C ARG A 10 0.59 -15.34 14.55
N GLY A 11 0.74 -16.28 13.62
CA GLY A 11 -0.14 -16.39 12.46
C GLY A 11 -0.03 -15.21 11.49
N GLN A 12 1.15 -14.60 11.38
CA GLN A 12 1.38 -13.51 10.44
C GLN A 12 1.46 -14.04 9.00
N PHE A 13 0.71 -13.41 8.10
CA PHE A 13 0.74 -13.70 6.66
C PHE A 13 1.05 -12.43 5.89
N PHE A 14 1.89 -12.54 4.87
CA PHE A 14 2.16 -11.44 3.95
C PHE A 14 1.43 -11.70 2.64
N THR A 15 0.59 -10.74 2.25
CA THR A 15 -0.11 -10.77 0.97
C THR A 15 0.91 -10.89 -0.17
N PRO A 16 0.79 -11.89 -1.06
CA PRO A 16 1.63 -11.98 -2.25
C PRO A 16 1.48 -10.74 -3.13
N TRP A 17 2.57 -10.27 -3.73
CA TRP A 17 2.60 -9.04 -4.50
C TRP A 17 1.54 -8.98 -5.60
N ASP A 18 1.42 -10.05 -6.39
CA ASP A 18 0.46 -10.10 -7.51
C ASP A 18 -1.00 -10.06 -7.02
N VAL A 19 -1.28 -10.59 -5.83
CA VAL A 19 -2.61 -10.48 -5.19
C VAL A 19 -2.87 -9.03 -4.79
N GLY A 20 -1.88 -8.35 -4.21
CA GLY A 20 -1.99 -6.93 -3.87
C GLY A 20 -2.25 -6.05 -5.09
N ILE A 21 -1.51 -6.28 -6.18
CA ILE A 21 -1.72 -5.55 -7.45
C ILE A 21 -3.09 -5.84 -8.06
N MET A 22 -3.51 -7.11 -8.07
CA MET A 22 -4.85 -7.49 -8.52
C MET A 22 -5.93 -6.74 -7.74
N MET A 23 -5.87 -6.77 -6.41
CA MET A 23 -6.84 -6.09 -5.53
C MET A 23 -6.83 -4.57 -5.73
N ALA A 24 -5.65 -3.95 -5.90
CA ALA A 24 -5.54 -2.51 -6.15
C ALA A 24 -6.18 -2.12 -7.49
N ARG A 25 -5.90 -2.88 -8.56
CA ARG A 25 -6.51 -2.66 -9.89
C ARG A 25 -8.03 -2.82 -9.87
N MET A 26 -8.53 -3.84 -9.17
CA MET A 26 -9.98 -4.07 -9.04
C MET A 26 -10.68 -2.92 -8.32
N GLN A 27 -10.07 -2.39 -7.24
CA GLN A 27 -10.67 -1.31 -6.45
C GLN A 27 -10.55 0.06 -7.12
N LEU A 28 -9.42 0.34 -7.79
CA LEU A 28 -9.23 1.60 -8.51
C LEU A 28 -9.97 1.64 -9.84
N GLY A 29 -10.18 0.49 -10.50
CA GLY A 29 -10.80 0.43 -11.82
C GLY A 29 -10.08 1.33 -12.83
N ASN A 30 -10.82 2.16 -13.56
CA ASN A 30 -10.24 3.24 -14.34
C ASN A 30 -9.78 4.36 -13.39
N VAL A 31 -8.46 4.48 -13.23
CA VAL A 31 -7.85 5.38 -12.24
C VAL A 31 -8.32 6.83 -12.39
N ALA A 32 -8.50 7.33 -13.62
CA ALA A 32 -8.89 8.72 -13.87
C ALA A 32 -10.26 9.07 -13.26
N ASP A 33 -11.19 8.11 -13.21
CA ASP A 33 -12.54 8.32 -12.69
C ASP A 33 -12.53 8.60 -11.18
N ASN A 34 -11.47 8.18 -10.48
CA ASN A 34 -11.28 8.46 -9.06
C ASN A 34 -10.87 9.92 -8.77
N PHE A 35 -10.63 10.75 -9.78
CA PHE A 35 -10.13 12.12 -9.58
C PHE A 35 -10.98 13.18 -10.29
N ALA A 36 -12.18 12.83 -10.75
CA ALA A 36 -13.07 13.75 -11.45
C ALA A 36 -13.53 14.92 -10.55
N ASP A 37 -13.76 14.65 -9.27
CA ASP A 37 -14.34 15.57 -8.29
C ASP A 37 -13.47 15.76 -7.03
N LYS A 38 -12.35 15.06 -6.94
CA LYS A 38 -11.45 15.08 -5.77
C LYS A 38 -9.97 15.15 -6.16
N PRO A 39 -9.15 15.93 -5.43
CA PRO A 39 -7.73 16.08 -5.73
C PRO A 39 -6.88 14.86 -5.34
N PHE A 40 -7.39 14.00 -4.44
CA PHE A 40 -6.73 12.77 -4.00
C PHE A 40 -7.78 11.77 -3.49
N ILE A 41 -7.36 10.51 -3.34
CA ILE A 41 -8.13 9.45 -2.67
C ILE A 41 -7.56 9.13 -1.30
N THR A 42 -8.41 8.61 -0.42
CA THR A 42 -8.02 8.07 0.87
C THR A 42 -8.02 6.54 0.83
N LEU A 43 -7.05 5.92 1.49
CA LEU A 43 -6.96 4.48 1.67
C LEU A 43 -6.83 4.18 3.16
N ALA A 44 -7.72 3.32 3.67
CA ALA A 44 -7.60 2.77 5.02
C ALA A 44 -7.06 1.35 4.93
N GLU A 45 -5.95 1.09 5.62
CA GLU A 45 -5.40 -0.25 5.81
C GLU A 45 -5.35 -0.59 7.31
N PRO A 46 -6.39 -1.22 7.87
CA PRO A 46 -6.47 -1.53 9.30
C PRO A 46 -5.57 -2.69 9.77
N ALA A 47 -4.98 -3.45 8.85
CA ALA A 47 -4.07 -4.58 9.15
C ALA A 47 -2.88 -4.54 8.20
N CYS A 48 -2.16 -3.42 8.21
CA CYS A 48 -1.25 -3.04 7.13
C CYS A 48 -0.05 -3.97 6.98
N GLY A 49 0.30 -4.74 8.02
CA GLY A 49 1.49 -5.56 8.08
C GLY A 49 2.72 -4.71 7.77
N ALA A 50 3.53 -5.14 6.80
CA ALA A 50 4.65 -4.37 6.29
C ALA A 50 4.26 -3.36 5.18
N GLY A 51 2.97 -3.10 4.94
CA GLY A 51 2.48 -2.07 4.01
C GLY A 51 2.31 -2.49 2.54
N CYS A 52 2.34 -3.79 2.23
CA CYS A 52 2.30 -4.30 0.85
C CYS A 52 1.08 -3.80 0.06
N MET A 53 -0.11 -3.77 0.66
CA MET A 53 -1.34 -3.31 -0.01
C MET A 53 -1.27 -1.84 -0.39
N VAL A 54 -0.73 -1.00 0.50
CA VAL A 54 -0.54 0.43 0.24
C VAL A 54 0.43 0.65 -0.91
N LEU A 55 1.55 -0.10 -0.93
CA LEU A 55 2.52 -0.07 -2.03
C LEU A 55 1.91 -0.51 -3.36
N ALA A 56 1.02 -1.50 -3.35
CA ALA A 56 0.31 -1.93 -4.56
C ALA A 56 -0.60 -0.83 -5.11
N PHE A 57 -1.39 -0.16 -4.25
CA PHE A 57 -2.19 1.00 -4.65
C PHE A 57 -1.33 2.13 -5.21
N ALA A 58 -0.24 2.48 -4.52
CA ALA A 58 0.70 3.49 -5.00
C ALA A 58 1.31 3.11 -6.37
N THR A 59 1.60 1.83 -6.60
CA THR A 59 2.14 1.35 -7.87
C THR A 59 1.12 1.50 -9.00
N VAL A 60 -0.13 1.07 -8.78
CA VAL A 60 -1.19 1.20 -9.80
C VAL A 60 -1.48 2.65 -10.14
N LEU A 61 -1.49 3.55 -9.14
CA LEU A 61 -1.63 4.99 -9.38
C LEU A 61 -0.46 5.54 -10.21
N ARG A 62 0.78 5.17 -9.85
CA ARG A 62 1.99 5.60 -10.57
C ARG A 62 1.98 5.12 -12.01
N ASP A 63 1.63 3.86 -12.26
CA ASP A 63 1.52 3.27 -13.61
C ASP A 63 0.48 4.01 -14.47
N ALA A 64 -0.57 4.54 -13.85
CA ALA A 64 -1.59 5.37 -14.50
C ALA A 64 -1.19 6.86 -14.63
N GLY A 65 0.02 7.25 -14.23
CA GLY A 65 0.52 8.62 -14.32
C GLY A 65 0.17 9.52 -13.13
N TYR A 66 -0.44 8.97 -12.08
CA TYR A 66 -0.81 9.71 -10.87
C TYR A 66 0.24 9.51 -9.79
N SER A 67 0.99 10.57 -9.49
CA SER A 67 2.05 10.51 -8.47
C SER A 67 1.44 10.25 -7.08
N PRO A 68 1.66 9.08 -6.46
CA PRO A 68 0.98 8.71 -5.22
C PRO A 68 1.10 9.80 -4.15
N HIS A 69 2.31 10.37 -4.02
CA HIS A 69 2.55 11.79 -3.88
C HIS A 69 1.48 12.72 -3.32
N ARG A 70 0.67 13.06 -4.31
CA ARG A 70 -0.28 14.15 -4.35
C ARG A 70 -1.70 13.62 -4.39
N TYR A 71 -1.86 12.35 -4.75
CA TYR A 71 -3.12 11.72 -5.12
C TYR A 71 -3.57 10.63 -4.15
N LEU A 72 -2.74 10.25 -3.17
CA LEU A 72 -3.06 9.20 -2.20
C LEU A 72 -2.72 9.65 -0.77
N TRP A 73 -3.73 9.64 0.08
CA TRP A 73 -3.60 9.76 1.53
C TRP A 73 -3.91 8.42 2.18
N VAL A 74 -3.08 7.98 3.12
CA VAL A 74 -3.17 6.63 3.69
C VAL A 74 -3.27 6.70 5.21
N SER A 75 -4.23 5.96 5.76
CA SER A 75 -4.24 5.58 7.17
C SER A 75 -3.87 4.11 7.25
N ALA A 76 -2.72 3.79 7.85
CA ALA A 76 -2.22 2.43 8.01
C ALA A 76 -2.11 2.11 9.50
N THR A 77 -2.73 1.02 9.93
CA THR A 77 -2.74 0.54 11.32
C THR A 77 -2.32 -0.93 11.34
N ASP A 78 -1.56 -1.32 12.36
CA ASP A 78 -1.32 -2.71 12.67
C ASP A 78 -1.23 -2.89 14.19
N ILE A 79 -1.57 -4.09 14.66
CA ILE A 79 -1.44 -4.47 16.07
C ILE A 79 -0.01 -4.87 16.42
N ASP A 80 0.76 -5.35 15.44
CA ASP A 80 2.17 -5.69 15.60
C ASP A 80 3.05 -4.45 15.35
N PRO A 81 3.72 -3.91 16.40
CA PRO A 81 4.56 -2.73 16.25
C PRO A 81 5.77 -2.96 15.35
N LEU A 82 6.28 -4.20 15.24
CA LEU A 82 7.37 -4.52 14.31
C LEU A 82 6.89 -4.39 12.86
N ALA A 83 5.72 -4.97 12.56
CA ALA A 83 5.11 -4.87 11.25
C ALA A 83 4.79 -3.41 10.87
N ALA A 84 4.16 -2.65 11.78
CA ALA A 84 3.91 -1.23 11.59
C ALA A 84 5.21 -0.43 11.34
N GLY A 85 6.29 -0.76 12.04
CA GLY A 85 7.61 -0.17 11.80
C GLY A 85 8.18 -0.49 10.41
N MET A 86 8.02 -1.72 9.93
CA MET A 86 8.40 -2.10 8.56
C MET A 86 7.59 -1.33 7.51
N ALA A 87 6.28 -1.16 7.73
CA ALA A 87 5.43 -0.35 6.86
C ALA A 87 5.89 1.11 6.84
N TYR A 88 6.16 1.70 8.01
CA TYR A 88 6.64 3.07 8.12
C TYR A 88 7.90 3.31 7.29
N ILE A 89 8.90 2.44 7.41
CA ILE A 89 10.16 2.53 6.65
C ILE A 89 9.90 2.42 5.15
N GLN A 90 9.16 1.39 4.72
CA GLN A 90 8.89 1.15 3.30
C GLN A 90 8.14 2.32 2.66
N LEU A 91 7.07 2.80 3.30
CA LEU A 91 6.25 3.88 2.76
C LEU A 91 6.99 5.22 2.73
N THR A 92 7.84 5.49 3.72
CA THR A 92 8.67 6.70 3.74
C THR A 92 9.70 6.69 2.61
N LEU A 93 10.35 5.55 2.36
CA LEU A 93 11.36 5.43 1.31
C LEU A 93 10.74 5.42 -0.09
N TRP A 94 9.60 4.76 -0.28
CA TRP A 94 8.94 4.61 -1.58
C TRP A 94 8.55 5.94 -2.24
N TRP A 95 8.30 6.96 -1.42
CA TRP A 95 7.91 8.29 -1.85
C TRP A 95 9.06 9.12 -2.45
N SER A 96 10.29 8.78 -2.07
CA SER A 96 11.50 9.51 -2.50
C SER A 96 12.06 9.04 -3.84
N ALA A 97 11.63 7.86 -4.32
CA ALA A 97 12.01 7.34 -5.62
C ALA A 97 11.15 7.98 -6.70
N ARG A 98 11.77 8.89 -7.47
CA ARG A 98 11.22 9.51 -8.67
C ARG A 98 11.13 8.51 -9.81
#